data_AF-A0A562C8W9-F1
#
_entry.id   AF-A0A562C8W9-F1
#
_cell.length_a   1.000
_cell.length_b   1.000
_cell.length_c   1.000
_cell.angle_alpha   90.00
_cell.angle_beta   90.00
_cell.angle_gamma   90.00
#
_symmetry.space_group_name_H-M   'P 1'
#
loop_
_entity.id
_entity.type
_entity.pdbx_description
1 polymer ?
#
loop_
_entity_poly.entity_id
_entity_poly.type
_entity_poly.pdbx_seq_one_letter_code
_entity_poly.pdbx_strand_id
1 'polypeptide(L)'
;MRAIAAAIAVVALLAGCGHGRQNVRGDLPDPRTAVQPELQVVERYVYVPVPAHLTRPEPVAEGSLAECPIVARKRRAALERANARFREIATIQGTEVEP
;
A
#
# COMPACT_ATOMS: atom_id res chain seq x y z
N MET A 1 -64.98 38.85 26.63
CA MET A 1 -63.91 39.66 26.00
C MET A 1 -62.61 39.69 26.81
N ARG A 2 -62.62 39.87 28.14
CA ARG A 2 -61.40 39.89 28.98
C ARG A 2 -60.58 38.59 28.97
N ALA A 3 -61.21 37.42 28.96
CA ALA A 3 -60.52 36.12 28.93
C ALA A 3 -59.79 35.85 27.60
N ILE A 4 -60.34 36.34 26.49
CA ILE A 4 -59.73 36.17 25.16
C ILE A 4 -58.47 37.03 25.04
N ALA A 5 -58.50 38.26 25.55
CA ALA A 5 -57.33 39.14 25.59
C ALA A 5 -56.19 38.56 26.45
N ALA A 6 -56.52 37.93 27.58
CA ALA A 6 -55.53 37.26 28.42
C ALA A 6 -54.90 36.03 27.72
N ALA A 7 -55.70 35.23 27.02
CA ALA A 7 -55.20 34.09 26.26
C ALA A 7 -54.25 34.52 25.12
N ILE A 8 -54.58 35.60 24.41
CA ILE A 8 -53.73 36.15 23.34
C ILE A 8 -52.40 36.65 23.90
N ALA A 9 -52.41 37.32 25.06
CA ALA A 9 -51.19 37.82 25.70
C ALA A 9 -50.26 36.67 26.13
N VAL A 10 -50.81 35.56 26.66
CA VAL A 10 -50.03 34.39 27.08
C VAL A 10 -49.41 33.67 25.87
N VAL A 11 -50.15 33.53 24.77
CA VAL A 11 -49.63 32.91 23.54
C VAL A 11 -48.53 33.77 22.91
N ALA A 12 -48.67 35.10 22.93
CA ALA A 12 -47.64 36.02 22.43
C ALA A 12 -46.33 35.95 23.25
N LEU A 13 -46.44 35.82 24.57
CA LEU A 13 -45.28 35.66 25.46
C LEU A 13 -44.54 34.33 25.23
N LEU A 14 -45.28 33.23 25.04
CA LEU A 14 -44.69 31.92 24.79
C LEU A 14 -44.03 31.80 23.40
N ALA A 15 -44.54 32.51 22.39
CA ALA A 15 -43.93 32.57 21.06
C ALA A 15 -42.59 33.36 21.04
N GLY A 16 -42.39 34.27 21.99
CA GLY A 16 -41.16 35.08 22.10
C GLY A 16 -39.95 34.33 22.68
N CYS A 17 -40.16 33.27 23.46
CA CYS A 17 -39.08 32.56 24.15
C CYS A 17 -38.34 31.51 23.30
N GLY A 18 -38.81 31.21 22.08
CA GLY A 18 -38.23 30.18 21.20
C GLY A 18 -37.37 30.70 20.05
N HIS A 19 -37.45 31.99 19.70
CA HIS A 19 -36.83 32.54 18.49
C HIS A 19 -35.31 32.78 18.58
N GLY A 20 -34.72 32.71 19.78
CA GLY A 20 -33.29 33.01 19.98
C GLY A 20 -32.31 31.86 19.73
N ARG A 21 -32.79 30.64 19.46
CA ARG A 21 -31.92 29.44 19.38
C ARG A 21 -31.71 28.88 17.97
N GLN A 22 -32.23 29.53 16.93
CA GLN A 22 -32.06 29.08 15.55
C GLN A 22 -30.69 29.42 14.96
N ASN A 23 -29.90 30.26 15.64
CA ASN A 23 -28.59 30.76 15.17
C ASN A 23 -27.40 30.26 16.00
N VAL A 24 -27.54 29.16 16.74
CA VAL A 24 -26.37 28.50 17.32
C VAL A 24 -25.73 27.66 16.22
N ARG A 25 -24.88 28.30 15.41
CA ARG A 25 -23.91 27.58 14.57
C ARG A 25 -23.15 26.65 15.53
N GLY A 26 -23.21 25.34 15.29
CA GLY A 26 -22.33 24.41 15.96
C GLY A 26 -20.89 24.88 15.78
N ASP A 27 -20.08 24.77 16.82
CA ASP A 27 -18.65 25.11 16.81
C ASP A 27 -17.90 24.05 16.00
N LEU A 28 -18.21 23.99 14.71
CA LEU A 28 -17.54 23.16 13.73
C LEU A 28 -16.34 23.95 13.21
N PRO A 29 -15.14 23.35 13.16
CA PRO A 29 -13.97 24.02 12.62
C PRO A 29 -14.23 24.52 11.20
N ASP A 30 -13.63 25.65 10.85
CA ASP A 30 -13.76 26.25 9.52
C ASP A 30 -13.39 25.21 8.46
N PRO A 31 -14.19 24.99 7.40
CA PRO A 31 -13.82 24.14 6.27
C PRO A 31 -12.44 24.47 5.67
N ARG A 32 -11.95 25.71 5.85
CA ARG A 32 -10.60 26.15 5.46
C ARG A 32 -9.47 25.62 6.35
N THR A 33 -9.81 25.10 7.54
CA THR A 33 -8.88 24.40 8.45
C THR A 33 -8.89 22.88 8.28
N ALA A 34 -9.62 22.35 7.29
CA ALA A 34 -9.53 20.94 6.95
C ALA A 34 -8.11 20.61 6.44
N VAL A 35 -7.39 19.78 7.18
CA VAL A 35 -6.06 19.30 6.80
C VAL A 35 -6.20 18.46 5.53
N GLN A 36 -5.41 18.78 4.50
CA GLN A 36 -5.36 17.96 3.30
C GLN A 36 -4.64 16.64 3.62
N PRO A 37 -5.20 15.49 3.25
CA PRO A 37 -4.51 14.22 3.43
C PRO A 37 -3.24 14.19 2.58
N GLU A 38 -2.15 13.73 3.18
CA GLU A 38 -0.90 13.49 2.47
C GLU A 38 -0.91 12.06 1.90
N LEU A 39 -0.61 11.93 0.60
CA LEU A 39 -0.47 10.63 -0.04
C LEU A 39 0.83 9.98 0.46
N GLN A 40 0.71 8.89 1.22
CA GLN A 40 1.85 8.07 1.60
C GLN A 40 1.93 6.86 0.67
N VAL A 41 3.03 6.78 -0.10
CA VAL A 41 3.34 5.61 -0.92
C VAL A 41 4.11 4.62 -0.06
N VAL A 42 3.56 3.41 0.11
CA VAL A 42 4.22 2.33 0.84
C VAL A 42 4.65 1.26 -0.16
N GLU A 43 5.96 1.09 -0.31
CA GLU A 43 6.53 -0.03 -1.07
C GLU A 43 6.54 -1.30 -0.21
N ARG A 44 5.92 -2.37 -0.67
CA ARG A 44 5.92 -3.68 0.00
C ARG A 44 6.66 -4.69 -0.86
N TYR A 45 7.77 -5.21 -0.33
CA TYR A 45 8.50 -6.32 -0.95
C TYR A 45 7.81 -7.64 -0.61
N VAL A 46 7.51 -8.44 -1.62
CA VAL A 46 6.96 -9.80 -1.46
C VAL A 46 7.99 -10.81 -1.94
N TYR A 47 8.30 -11.79 -1.11
CA TYR A 47 9.21 -12.88 -1.49
C TYR A 47 8.48 -13.88 -2.38
N VAL A 48 8.94 -14.03 -3.62
CA VAL A 48 8.40 -15.00 -4.57
C VAL A 48 9.14 -16.34 -4.41
N PRO A 49 8.43 -17.47 -4.28
CA PRO A 49 9.07 -18.77 -4.20
C PRO A 49 9.75 -19.11 -5.53
N VAL A 50 11.07 -19.31 -5.49
CA VAL A 50 11.84 -19.81 -6.64
C VAL A 50 11.96 -21.33 -6.53
N PRO A 51 11.67 -22.09 -7.60
CA PRO A 51 11.85 -23.54 -7.60
C PRO A 51 13.24 -23.98 -7.14
N ALA A 52 13.31 -24.92 -6.20
CA ALA A 52 14.56 -25.34 -5.57
C ALA A 52 15.64 -25.85 -6.55
N HIS A 53 15.24 -26.35 -7.71
CA HIS A 53 16.20 -26.81 -8.72
C HIS A 53 16.96 -25.65 -9.40
N LEU A 54 16.40 -24.44 -9.42
CA LEU A 54 17.04 -23.25 -9.97
C LEU A 54 18.09 -22.66 -9.04
N THR A 55 17.95 -22.87 -7.72
CA THR A 55 18.86 -22.36 -6.69
C THR A 55 19.93 -23.36 -6.23
N ARG A 56 19.91 -24.60 -6.75
CA ARG A 56 20.93 -25.61 -6.43
C ARG A 56 22.32 -25.15 -6.91
N PRO A 57 23.35 -25.20 -6.04
CA PRO A 57 24.73 -24.95 -6.44
C PRO A 57 25.16 -25.92 -7.55
N GLU A 58 25.80 -25.39 -8.59
CA GLU A 58 26.45 -26.23 -9.60
C GLU A 58 27.84 -26.65 -9.12
N PRO A 59 28.27 -27.90 -9.39
CA PRO A 59 29.62 -28.33 -9.05
C PRO A 59 30.66 -27.56 -9.86
N VAL A 60 31.73 -27.12 -9.19
CA VAL A 60 32.86 -26.45 -9.84
C VAL A 60 33.71 -27.48 -10.55
N ALA A 61 34.05 -27.23 -11.81
CA ALA A 61 34.97 -28.10 -12.53
C ALA A 61 36.40 -27.92 -11.99
N GLU A 62 36.99 -29.03 -11.57
CA GLU A 62 38.32 -29.18 -11.00
C GLU A 62 39.14 -30.20 -11.82
N GLY A 63 40.46 -30.13 -11.70
CA GLY A 63 41.40 -31.01 -12.42
C GLY A 63 42.85 -30.55 -12.27
N SER A 64 43.77 -31.39 -12.73
CA SER A 64 45.21 -31.08 -12.75
C SER A 64 45.54 -29.98 -13.77
N LEU A 65 46.73 -29.36 -13.67
CA LEU A 65 47.17 -28.34 -14.62
C LEU A 65 47.25 -28.86 -16.07
N ALA A 66 47.54 -30.15 -16.25
CA ALA A 66 47.55 -30.80 -17.56
C ALA A 66 46.16 -30.80 -18.23
N GLU A 67 45.09 -30.73 -17.44
CA GLU A 67 43.70 -30.77 -17.91
C GLU A 67 43.09 -29.37 -18.08
N CYS A 68 43.89 -28.31 -17.95
CA CYS A 68 43.42 -26.92 -17.97
C CYS A 68 42.47 -26.60 -19.15
N PRO A 69 42.74 -27.01 -20.41
CA PRO A 69 41.82 -26.76 -21.52
C PRO A 69 40.44 -27.44 -21.35
N ILE A 70 40.42 -28.66 -20.77
CA ILE A 70 39.20 -29.42 -20.52
C ILE A 70 38.42 -28.79 -19.37
N VAL A 71 39.10 -28.44 -18.28
CA VAL A 71 38.52 -27.75 -17.13
C VAL A 71 37.93 -26.40 -17.55
N ALA A 72 38.66 -25.62 -18.35
CA ALA A 72 38.18 -24.34 -18.87
C ALA A 72 36.89 -24.49 -19.69
N ARG A 73 36.83 -25.48 -20.60
CA ARG A 73 35.61 -25.80 -21.36
C ARG A 73 34.44 -26.19 -20.44
N LYS A 74 34.69 -27.06 -19.44
CA LYS A 74 33.67 -27.47 -18.47
C LYS A 74 33.17 -26.28 -17.64
N ARG A 75 34.05 -25.38 -17.22
CA ARG A 75 33.69 -24.14 -16.50
C ARG A 75 32.84 -23.21 -17.36
N ARG A 76 33.18 -23.03 -18.63
CA ARG A 76 32.37 -22.24 -19.56
C ARG A 76 30.96 -22.80 -19.69
N ALA A 77 30.83 -24.10 -19.91
CA ALA A 77 29.53 -24.75 -20.00
C ALA A 77 28.71 -24.62 -18.69
N ALA A 78 29.37 -24.67 -17.52
CA ALA A 78 28.73 -24.42 -16.23
C ALA A 78 28.22 -22.98 -16.10
N LEU A 79 29.03 -22.00 -16.51
CA LEU A 79 28.62 -20.59 -16.52
C LEU A 79 27.43 -20.34 -17.45
N GLU A 80 27.42 -20.95 -18.63
CA GLU A 80 26.31 -20.83 -19.58
C GLU A 80 25.00 -21.36 -18.98
N ARG A 81 25.04 -22.52 -18.29
CA ARG A 81 23.88 -23.07 -17.57
C ARG A 81 23.44 -22.20 -16.38
N ALA A 82 24.39 -21.69 -15.59
CA ALA A 82 24.09 -20.79 -14.48
C ALA A 82 23.40 -19.51 -14.98
N ASN A 83 23.91 -18.92 -16.07
CA ASN A 83 23.32 -17.73 -16.69
C ASN A 83 21.90 -18.01 -17.22
N ALA A 84 21.65 -19.19 -17.80
CA ALA A 84 20.31 -19.59 -18.22
C ALA A 84 19.35 -19.65 -17.02
N ARG A 85 19.76 -20.27 -15.91
CA ARG A 85 18.96 -20.33 -14.68
C ARG A 85 18.70 -18.94 -14.08
N PHE A 86 19.68 -18.05 -14.08
CA PHE A 86 19.48 -16.68 -13.59
C PHE A 86 18.44 -15.90 -14.39
N ARG A 87 18.39 -16.08 -15.72
CA ARG A 87 17.34 -15.47 -16.55
C ARG A 87 15.95 -15.99 -16.21
N GLU A 88 15.85 -17.29 -15.91
CA GLU A 88 14.59 -17.91 -15.50
C GLU A 88 14.13 -17.37 -14.13
N ILE A 89 15.04 -17.29 -13.16
CA ILE A 89 14.77 -16.69 -11.84
C ILE A 89 14.33 -15.23 -11.99
N ALA A 90 15.00 -14.44 -12.83
CA ALA A 90 14.64 -13.04 -13.07
C ALA A 90 13.24 -12.90 -13.68
N THR A 91 12.83 -13.85 -14.53
CA THR A 91 11.47 -13.89 -15.08
C THR A 91 10.44 -14.13 -13.97
N ILE A 92 10.70 -15.09 -13.07
CA ILE A 92 9.83 -15.38 -11.92
C ILE A 92 9.75 -14.18 -10.95
N GLN A 93 10.86 -13.49 -10.73
CA GLN A 93 10.89 -12.32 -9.86
C GLN A 93 10.15 -11.11 -10.47
N GLY A 94 10.04 -11.06 -11.80
CA GLY A 94 9.34 -9.99 -12.52
C GLY A 94 7.83 -10.22 -12.70
N THR A 95 7.28 -11.34 -12.22
CA THR A 95 5.82 -11.59 -12.31
C THR A 95 5.06 -10.83 -11.22
N GLU A 96 3.94 -10.22 -11.60
CA GLU A 96 3.00 -9.59 -10.67
C GLU A 96 2.45 -10.62 -9.68
N VAL A 97 2.43 -10.27 -8.40
CA VAL A 97 1.96 -11.12 -7.30
C VAL A 97 0.68 -10.50 -6.75
N GLU A 98 -0.40 -11.29 -6.67
CA GLU A 98 -1.62 -10.82 -6.01
C GLU A 98 -1.34 -10.52 -4.53
N PRO A 99 -1.77 -9.34 -4.03
CA PRO A 99 -1.38 -8.81 -2.72
C PRO A 99 -1.92 -9.55 -1.49
#